data_AF-A0A023FP62-F1
#
_entry.id   AF-A0A023FP62-F1
#
_cell.length_a   1.000
_cell.length_b   1.000
_cell.length_c   1.000
_cell.angle_alpha   90.00
_cell.angle_beta   90.00
_cell.angle_gamma   90.00
#
_symmetry.space_group_name_H-M   'P 1'
#
loop_
_entity.id
_entity.type
_entity.pdbx_description
1 polymer ?
#
loop_
_entity_poly.entity_id
_entity_poly.type
_entity_poly.pdbx_seq_one_letter_code
_entity_poly.pdbx_strand_id
1 'polypeptide(L)'
;EMQATRLCTSGPTRPVQDPGTNILGLIVFCIALGATVGQMGESGKPLLDIFTSLSDAMMIITKVVVWFSPVGVMFLVMAKMLEMEDFSVVAGQVGLYALTVLLGLLLHGFVVLPLLYWLVMRQPPFRFLVDMLQAIATAFGTASSSATLPVTISTLEDKVKVDPKVVRFCIPIGATINMDGTALYEAVAAIFIAQVRKVPLDVGKVIAISVTATAASIGAAGIPQAGLVTMVMVLNAVGLPADDITLIIVVDWFLDRFRTAINVLGDAVGACVVERLSLRDLEKPGLGSDSRGSKDTVITSM
;
A
#
# COMPACT_ATOMS: atom_id res chain seq x y z
N GLU A 1 -24.91 39.05 -44.24
CA GLU A 1 -24.51 37.63 -44.28
C GLU A 1 -23.39 37.37 -43.29
N MET A 2 -23.35 36.15 -42.74
CA MET A 2 -22.35 35.61 -41.80
C MET A 2 -22.55 35.90 -40.30
N GLN A 3 -23.78 35.72 -39.82
CA GLN A 3 -24.03 35.02 -38.56
C GLN A 3 -24.31 33.54 -38.88
N ALA A 4 -23.28 32.70 -38.79
CA ALA A 4 -23.38 31.24 -38.65
C ALA A 4 -21.95 30.67 -38.65
N THR A 5 -21.73 29.59 -37.90
CA THR A 5 -20.52 28.75 -37.92
C THR A 5 -19.40 29.10 -36.94
N ARG A 6 -19.70 29.07 -35.63
CA ARG A 6 -18.73 28.64 -34.58
C ARG A 6 -19.35 28.32 -33.21
N LEU A 7 -20.62 27.92 -33.16
CA LEU A 7 -21.19 27.18 -32.03
C LEU A 7 -21.45 25.74 -32.49
N CYS A 8 -20.64 24.80 -32.01
CA CYS A 8 -20.92 23.35 -31.87
C CYS A 8 -19.61 22.54 -31.96
N THR A 9 -18.84 22.50 -30.87
CA THR A 9 -18.06 21.32 -30.45
C THR A 9 -17.87 21.34 -28.92
N SER A 10 -18.93 21.65 -28.17
CA SER A 10 -19.02 21.29 -26.75
C SER A 10 -19.59 19.88 -26.64
N GLY A 11 -18.81 18.88 -27.03
CA GLY A 11 -19.04 17.52 -26.54
C GLY A 11 -18.54 17.44 -25.10
N PRO A 12 -19.12 16.60 -24.22
CA PRO A 12 -18.46 16.32 -22.96
C PRO A 12 -17.12 15.69 -23.32
N THR A 13 -16.02 16.34 -22.97
CA THR A 13 -14.74 15.66 -22.86
C THR A 13 -14.97 14.57 -21.82
N ARG A 14 -15.34 13.36 -22.29
CA ARG A 14 -15.27 12.18 -21.44
C ARG A 14 -13.85 12.22 -20.89
N PRO A 15 -13.65 12.29 -19.56
CA PRO A 15 -12.31 12.08 -19.04
C PRO A 15 -11.89 10.75 -19.63
N VAL A 16 -10.75 10.73 -20.32
CA VAL A 16 -10.10 9.48 -20.69
C VAL A 16 -9.85 8.82 -19.35
N GLN A 17 -10.76 7.93 -18.94
CA GLN A 17 -10.54 7.04 -17.83
C GLN A 17 -9.40 6.16 -18.31
N ASP A 18 -8.19 6.48 -17.85
CA ASP A 18 -7.09 5.55 -18.00
C ASP A 18 -7.59 4.18 -17.51
N PRO A 19 -7.44 3.11 -18.30
CA PRO A 19 -7.89 1.78 -17.93
C PRO A 19 -6.98 1.24 -16.82
N GLY A 20 -7.15 1.78 -15.62
CA GLY A 20 -6.53 1.28 -14.40
C GLY A 20 -7.04 -0.13 -14.13
N THR A 21 -6.13 -1.03 -13.74
CA THR A 21 -6.51 -2.39 -13.36
C THR A 21 -7.28 -2.37 -12.04
N ASN A 22 -8.50 -2.89 -12.02
CA ASN A 22 -9.30 -3.01 -10.79
C ASN A 22 -8.84 -4.18 -9.93
N ILE A 23 -7.76 -3.98 -9.16
CA ILE A 23 -7.15 -5.02 -8.32
C ILE A 23 -8.13 -5.51 -7.25
N LEU A 24 -8.87 -4.62 -6.58
CA LEU A 24 -9.80 -5.01 -5.52
C LEU A 24 -10.96 -5.88 -6.06
N GLY A 25 -11.53 -5.51 -7.22
CA GLY A 25 -12.56 -6.31 -7.88
C GLY A 25 -12.06 -7.69 -8.28
N LEU A 26 -10.82 -7.78 -8.79
CA LEU A 26 -10.17 -9.05 -9.08
C LEU A 26 -9.96 -9.90 -7.82
N ILE A 27 -9.55 -9.31 -6.70
CA ILE A 27 -9.40 -10.02 -5.42
C ILE A 27 -10.74 -10.59 -4.95
N VAL A 28 -11.80 -9.79 -4.93
CA VAL A 28 -13.14 -10.25 -4.52
C VAL A 28 -13.62 -11.41 -5.38
N PHE A 29 -13.43 -11.30 -6.71
CA PHE A 29 -13.76 -12.37 -7.64
C PHE A 29 -12.92 -13.64 -7.37
N CYS A 30 -11.61 -13.51 -7.20
CA CYS A 30 -10.71 -14.64 -6.93
C CYS A 30 -11.05 -15.35 -5.61
N ILE A 31 -11.43 -14.62 -4.55
CA ILE A 31 -11.88 -15.21 -3.28
C ILE A 31 -13.17 -16.00 -3.48
N ALA A 32 -14.16 -15.41 -4.15
CA ALA A 32 -15.43 -16.08 -4.44
C ALA A 32 -15.24 -17.34 -5.31
N LEU A 33 -14.40 -17.24 -6.35
CA LEU A 33 -14.04 -18.36 -7.20
C LEU A 33 -13.30 -19.44 -6.42
N GLY A 34 -12.28 -19.09 -5.65
CA GLY A 34 -11.51 -20.03 -4.83
C GLY A 34 -12.38 -20.77 -3.81
N ALA A 35 -13.29 -20.06 -3.14
CA ALA A 35 -14.26 -20.67 -2.22
C ALA A 35 -15.21 -21.64 -2.95
N THR A 36 -15.70 -21.26 -4.13
CA THR A 36 -16.59 -22.10 -4.95
C THR A 36 -15.87 -23.36 -5.42
N VAL A 37 -14.66 -23.24 -5.98
CA VAL A 37 -13.85 -24.37 -6.42
C VAL A 37 -13.51 -25.30 -5.27
N GLY A 38 -13.19 -24.76 -4.09
CA GLY A 38 -12.96 -25.56 -2.88
C GLY A 38 -14.17 -26.37 -2.43
N GLN A 39 -15.39 -25.86 -2.63
CA GLN A 39 -16.64 -26.56 -2.31
C GLN A 39 -17.02 -27.63 -3.35
N MET A 40 -16.51 -27.55 -4.58
CA MET A 40 -16.79 -28.53 -5.64
C MET A 40 -16.12 -29.89 -5.42
N GLY A 41 -15.24 -30.03 -4.43
CA GLY A 41 -14.54 -31.27 -4.12
C GLY A 41 -13.74 -31.81 -5.32
N GLU A 42 -13.91 -33.09 -5.64
CA GLU A 42 -13.19 -33.76 -6.74
C GLU A 42 -13.40 -33.09 -8.10
N SER A 43 -14.61 -32.57 -8.37
CA SER A 43 -14.91 -31.91 -9.65
C SER A 43 -14.17 -30.58 -9.82
N GLY A 44 -13.73 -29.95 -8.72
CA GLY A 44 -12.94 -28.71 -8.75
C GLY A 44 -11.43 -28.92 -8.90
N LYS A 45 -10.92 -30.15 -8.67
CA LYS A 45 -9.48 -30.43 -8.66
C LYS A 45 -8.73 -29.98 -9.92
N PRO A 46 -9.20 -30.23 -11.16
CA PRO A 46 -8.46 -29.81 -12.35
C PRO A 46 -8.23 -28.30 -12.40
N LEU A 47 -9.20 -27.51 -11.93
CA LEU A 47 -9.09 -26.06 -11.91
C LEU A 47 -8.19 -25.58 -10.77
N LEU A 48 -8.27 -26.22 -9.60
CA LEU A 48 -7.35 -25.99 -8.48
C LEU A 48 -5.89 -26.26 -8.88
N ASP A 49 -5.62 -27.36 -9.59
CA ASP A 49 -4.27 -27.74 -10.02
C ASP A 49 -3.69 -26.74 -11.03
N ILE A 50 -4.52 -26.24 -11.96
CA ILE A 50 -4.14 -25.17 -12.89
C ILE A 50 -3.75 -23.91 -12.13
N PHE A 51 -4.60 -23.44 -11.20
CA PHE A 51 -4.31 -22.23 -10.43
C PHE A 51 -3.09 -22.37 -9.52
N THR A 52 -2.88 -23.56 -8.94
CA THR A 52 -1.71 -23.86 -8.13
C THR A 52 -0.44 -23.82 -8.98
N SER A 53 -0.45 -24.49 -10.13
CA SER A 53 0.68 -24.48 -11.07
C SER A 53 1.00 -23.07 -11.59
N LEU A 54 -0.03 -22.28 -11.86
CA LEU A 54 0.13 -20.89 -12.28
C LEU A 54 0.73 -20.04 -11.15
N SER A 55 0.27 -20.22 -9.90
CA SER A 55 0.84 -19.54 -8.73
C SER A 55 2.33 -19.86 -8.57
N ASP A 56 2.72 -21.13 -8.73
CA ASP A 56 4.13 -21.54 -8.65
C ASP A 56 4.96 -20.95 -9.80
N ALA A 57 4.44 -20.92 -11.02
CA ALA A 57 5.08 -20.26 -12.15
C ALA A 57 5.28 -18.75 -11.89
N MET A 58 4.28 -18.08 -11.33
CA MET A 58 4.37 -16.66 -10.95
C MET A 58 5.42 -16.42 -9.87
N MET A 59 5.61 -17.36 -8.93
CA MET A 59 6.67 -17.27 -7.92
C MET A 59 8.07 -17.43 -8.54
N ILE A 60 8.24 -18.25 -9.57
CA ILE A 60 9.51 -18.35 -10.31
C ILE A 60 9.83 -17.02 -10.98
N ILE A 61 8.85 -16.42 -11.68
CA ILE A 61 9.01 -15.10 -12.31
C ILE A 61 9.34 -14.03 -11.26
N THR A 62 8.65 -14.06 -10.12
CA THR A 62 8.90 -13.15 -8.99
C THR A 62 10.35 -13.21 -8.52
N LYS A 63 10.93 -14.41 -8.39
CA LYS A 63 12.34 -14.57 -7.99
C LYS A 63 13.30 -13.92 -8.97
N VAL A 64 13.02 -13.98 -10.27
CA VAL A 64 13.82 -13.28 -11.30
C VAL A 64 13.73 -11.76 -11.13
N VAL A 65 12.52 -11.23 -10.90
CA VAL A 65 12.30 -9.79 -10.66
C VAL A 65 13.01 -9.33 -9.39
N VAL A 66 12.88 -10.08 -8.29
CA VAL A 66 13.56 -9.81 -7.01
C VAL A 66 15.09 -9.79 -7.20
N TRP A 67 15.63 -10.70 -8.01
CA TRP A 67 17.06 -10.73 -8.31
C TRP A 67 17.54 -9.50 -9.09
N PHE A 68 16.71 -8.98 -10.02
CA PHE A 68 16.99 -7.77 -10.77
C PHE A 68 16.71 -6.47 -9.98
N SER A 69 15.87 -6.54 -8.94
CA SER A 69 15.38 -5.37 -8.20
C SER A 69 16.48 -4.43 -7.66
N PRO A 70 17.66 -4.87 -7.18
CA PRO A 70 18.67 -3.94 -6.69
C PRO A 70 19.15 -2.96 -7.76
N VAL A 71 19.29 -3.44 -9.00
CA VAL A 71 19.69 -2.61 -10.15
C VAL A 71 18.54 -1.67 -10.52
N GLY A 72 17.31 -2.17 -10.59
CA GLY A 72 16.12 -1.36 -10.87
C GLY A 72 15.92 -0.23 -9.84
N VAL A 73 16.01 -0.54 -8.55
CA VAL A 73 15.88 0.45 -7.46
C VAL A 73 16.99 1.50 -7.53
N MET A 74 18.23 1.11 -7.81
CA MET A 74 19.33 2.06 -8.00
C MET A 74 19.02 3.08 -9.10
N PHE A 75 18.57 2.62 -10.28
CA PHE A 75 18.21 3.52 -11.37
C PHE A 75 16.98 4.37 -11.06
N LEU A 76 15.97 3.83 -10.37
CA LEU A 76 14.80 4.60 -9.94
C LEU A 76 15.20 5.73 -8.99
N VAL A 77 16.07 5.45 -8.01
CA VAL A 77 16.57 6.48 -7.08
C VAL A 77 17.39 7.54 -7.84
N MET A 78 18.30 7.13 -8.73
CA MET A 78 19.12 8.06 -9.52
C MET A 78 18.27 8.94 -10.47
N ALA A 79 17.33 8.34 -11.20
CA ALA A 79 16.43 9.07 -12.10
C ALA A 79 15.66 10.16 -11.34
N LYS A 80 15.21 9.84 -10.12
CA LYS A 80 14.51 10.81 -9.29
C LYS A 80 15.41 11.87 -8.69
N MET A 81 16.68 11.59 -8.42
CA MET A 81 17.63 12.65 -8.03
C MET A 81 17.84 13.70 -9.13
N LEU A 82 17.70 13.32 -10.41
CA LEU A 82 17.84 14.24 -11.55
C LEU A 82 16.60 15.10 -11.80
N GLU A 83 15.42 14.63 -11.38
CA GLU A 83 14.16 15.39 -11.45
C GLU A 83 14.00 16.37 -10.28
N MET A 84 14.94 16.39 -9.32
CA MET A 84 14.87 17.28 -8.18
C MET A 84 15.13 18.73 -8.62
N GLU A 85 14.07 19.54 -8.69
CA GLU A 85 14.17 20.99 -8.78
C GLU A 85 14.73 21.56 -7.46
N ASP A 86 15.35 22.75 -7.53
CA ASP A 86 16.02 23.40 -6.40
C ASP A 86 15.17 23.40 -5.12
N PHE A 87 15.74 22.89 -4.02
CA PHE A 87 15.14 22.89 -2.67
C PHE A 87 14.77 24.29 -2.15
N SER A 88 15.17 25.35 -2.85
CA SER A 88 14.80 26.74 -2.53
C SER A 88 13.29 26.98 -2.59
N VAL A 89 12.54 26.16 -3.34
CA VAL A 89 11.07 26.26 -3.50
C VAL A 89 10.29 25.74 -2.27
N VAL A 90 10.94 25.01 -1.36
CA VAL A 90 10.30 24.43 -0.15
C VAL A 90 10.43 25.34 1.09
N ALA A 91 11.06 26.51 0.94
CA ALA A 91 11.30 27.44 2.04
C ALA A 91 9.99 28.08 2.54
N GLY A 92 9.48 27.64 3.69
CA GLY A 92 8.32 28.22 4.37
C GLY A 92 7.41 27.20 5.04
N GLN A 93 6.10 27.48 5.01
CA GLN A 93 5.06 26.65 5.64
C GLN A 93 4.95 25.24 5.01
N VAL A 94 5.21 25.10 3.71
CA VAL A 94 5.18 23.81 3.00
C VAL A 94 6.32 22.89 3.45
N GLY A 95 7.50 23.43 3.75
CA GLY A 95 8.61 22.66 4.33
C GLY A 95 8.31 22.12 5.72
N LEU A 96 7.65 22.93 6.57
CA LEU A 96 7.19 22.47 7.90
C LEU A 96 6.11 21.39 7.78
N TYR A 97 5.20 21.51 6.82
CA TYR A 97 4.24 20.47 6.48
C TYR A 97 4.95 19.16 6.08
N ALA A 98 5.87 19.22 5.12
CA ALA A 98 6.61 18.05 4.65
C ALA A 98 7.39 17.38 5.79
N LEU A 99 8.03 18.18 6.67
CA LEU A 99 8.71 17.68 7.86
C LEU A 99 7.74 17.00 8.83
N THR A 100 6.55 17.57 9.05
CA THR A 100 5.53 16.99 9.93
C THR A 100 5.04 15.64 9.42
N VAL A 101 4.76 15.53 8.11
CA VAL A 101 4.40 14.25 7.48
C VAL A 101 5.54 13.24 7.63
N LEU A 102 6.78 13.64 7.31
CA LEU A 102 7.93 12.76 7.40
C LEU A 102 8.15 12.24 8.82
N LEU A 103 8.08 13.12 9.83
CA LEU A 103 8.19 12.72 11.23
C LEU A 103 7.07 11.77 11.65
N GLY A 104 5.83 12.01 11.22
CA GLY A 104 4.71 11.12 11.47
C GLY A 104 4.91 9.73 10.85
N LEU A 105 5.33 9.68 9.58
CA LEU A 105 5.62 8.42 8.88
C LEU A 105 6.79 7.66 9.51
N LEU A 106 7.87 8.34 9.87
CA LEU A 106 9.01 7.72 10.53
C LEU A 106 8.65 7.22 11.93
N LEU A 107 7.85 7.97 12.70
CA LEU A 107 7.36 7.53 14.00
C LEU A 107 6.46 6.30 13.85
N HIS A 108 5.53 6.31 12.90
CA HIS A 108 4.68 5.15 12.64
C HIS A 108 5.49 3.92 12.20
N GLY A 109 6.39 4.10 11.24
CA GLY A 109 7.21 3.05 10.64
C GLY A 109 8.28 2.44 11.55
N PHE A 110 8.94 3.25 12.39
CA PHE A 110 10.06 2.81 13.22
C PHE A 110 9.70 2.65 14.70
N VAL A 111 8.55 3.17 15.14
CA VAL A 111 8.09 3.03 16.53
C VAL A 111 6.79 2.24 16.60
N VAL A 112 5.71 2.70 15.96
CA VAL A 112 4.38 2.08 16.13
C VAL A 112 4.32 0.67 15.55
N LEU A 113 4.69 0.49 14.27
CA LEU A 113 4.65 -0.81 13.60
C LEU A 113 5.63 -1.83 14.23
N PRO A 114 6.90 -1.48 14.53
CA PRO A 114 7.82 -2.37 15.23
C PRO A 114 7.37 -2.71 16.65
N LEU A 115 6.76 -1.77 17.37
CA LEU A 115 6.20 -2.02 18.70
C LEU A 115 5.02 -2.98 18.63
N LEU A 116 4.12 -2.80 17.66
CA LEU A 116 3.00 -3.71 17.42
C LEU A 116 3.50 -5.12 17.08
N TYR A 117 4.47 -5.23 16.17
CA TYR A 117 5.13 -6.49 15.84
C TYR A 117 5.72 -7.15 17.09
N TRP A 118 6.50 -6.40 17.88
CA TRP A 118 7.11 -6.92 19.11
C TRP A 118 6.08 -7.37 20.14
N LEU A 119 4.99 -6.62 20.32
CA LEU A 119 3.95 -6.94 21.31
C LEU A 119 3.24 -8.27 20.97
N VAL A 120 2.95 -8.50 19.68
CA VAL A 120 2.22 -9.69 19.23
C VAL A 120 3.17 -10.88 19.01
N MET A 121 4.27 -10.68 18.29
CA MET A 121 5.23 -11.74 17.94
C MET A 121 6.14 -12.09 19.10
N ARG A 122 6.34 -11.17 20.05
CA ARG A 122 7.31 -11.28 21.16
C ARG A 122 8.75 -11.49 20.69
N GLN A 123 9.07 -11.00 19.49
CA GLN A 123 10.38 -11.11 18.85
C GLN A 123 10.96 -9.72 18.55
N PRO A 124 12.30 -9.56 18.58
CA PRO A 124 12.91 -8.27 18.31
C PRO A 124 12.63 -7.83 16.87
N PRO A 125 12.04 -6.64 16.65
CA PRO A 125 11.60 -6.20 15.32
C PRO A 125 12.76 -5.82 14.40
N PHE A 126 13.98 -5.64 14.93
CA PHE A 126 15.13 -5.21 14.14
C PHE A 126 15.49 -6.21 13.04
N ARG A 127 15.47 -7.52 13.35
CA ARG A 127 15.76 -8.55 12.35
C ARG A 127 14.71 -8.55 11.24
N PHE A 128 13.44 -8.43 11.61
CA PHE A 128 12.34 -8.29 10.67
C PHE A 128 12.51 -7.08 9.73
N LEU A 129 12.87 -5.91 10.27
CA LEU A 129 13.13 -4.71 9.46
C LEU A 129 14.28 -4.90 8.47
N VAL A 130 15.35 -5.58 8.89
CA VAL A 130 16.51 -5.90 8.02
C VAL A 130 16.09 -6.87 6.90
N ASP A 131 15.32 -7.91 7.23
CA ASP A 131 14.83 -8.87 6.24
C ASP A 131 13.92 -8.20 5.20
N MET A 132 13.10 -7.23 5.64
CA MET A 132 12.19 -6.43 4.82
C MET A 132 12.86 -5.31 4.01
N LEU A 133 14.14 -5.00 4.23
CA LEU A 133 14.82 -3.84 3.65
C LEU A 133 14.71 -3.78 2.11
N GLN A 134 14.76 -4.92 1.44
CA GLN A 134 14.65 -4.99 -0.01
C GLN A 134 13.26 -4.59 -0.53
N ALA A 135 12.20 -5.03 0.15
CA ALA A 135 10.84 -4.63 -0.19
C ALA A 135 10.61 -3.14 0.14
N ILE A 136 11.11 -2.66 1.28
CA ILE A 136 11.04 -1.24 1.67
C ILE A 136 11.75 -0.36 0.64
N ALA A 137 12.97 -0.73 0.22
CA ALA A 137 13.73 0.01 -0.78
C ALA A 137 13.06 0.00 -2.16
N THR A 138 12.43 -1.12 -2.53
CA THR A 138 11.67 -1.24 -3.78
C THR A 138 10.41 -0.37 -3.75
N ALA A 139 9.66 -0.39 -2.65
CA ALA A 139 8.51 0.47 -2.43
C ALA A 139 8.89 1.95 -2.51
N PHE A 140 10.00 2.32 -1.85
CA PHE A 140 10.52 3.68 -1.90
C PHE A 140 10.93 4.10 -3.32
N GLY A 141 11.66 3.25 -4.05
CA GLY A 141 12.13 3.56 -5.39
C GLY A 141 11.00 3.63 -6.42
N THR A 142 10.05 2.71 -6.35
CA THR A 142 8.92 2.62 -7.30
C THR A 142 7.78 3.58 -6.97
N ALA A 143 7.64 4.02 -5.72
CA ALA A 143 6.47 4.74 -5.22
C ALA A 143 5.14 3.99 -5.50
N SER A 144 5.18 2.65 -5.46
CA SER A 144 4.00 1.83 -5.71
C SER A 144 3.98 0.55 -4.87
N SER A 145 2.95 0.41 -4.02
CA SER A 145 2.72 -0.79 -3.21
C SER A 145 2.43 -2.01 -4.10
N SER A 146 1.66 -1.81 -5.17
CA SER A 146 1.30 -2.88 -6.11
C SER A 146 2.48 -3.35 -6.96
N ALA A 147 3.37 -2.44 -7.38
CA ALA A 147 4.60 -2.82 -8.08
C ALA A 147 5.58 -3.58 -7.18
N THR A 148 5.53 -3.34 -5.87
CA THR A 148 6.38 -3.99 -4.87
C THR A 148 5.84 -5.34 -4.39
N LEU A 149 4.56 -5.63 -4.68
CA LEU A 149 3.84 -6.82 -4.22
C LEU A 149 4.64 -8.13 -4.38
N PRO A 150 5.26 -8.43 -5.55
CA PRO A 150 6.00 -9.68 -5.72
C PRO A 150 7.23 -9.76 -4.80
N VAL A 151 7.94 -8.63 -4.62
CA VAL A 151 9.12 -8.53 -3.75
C VAL A 151 8.72 -8.72 -2.29
N THR A 152 7.59 -8.15 -1.87
CA THR A 152 7.04 -8.32 -0.51
C THR A 152 6.68 -9.77 -0.24
N ILE A 153 5.94 -10.42 -1.15
CA ILE A 153 5.53 -11.83 -1.00
C ILE A 153 6.75 -12.74 -0.89
N SER A 154 7.71 -12.63 -1.81
CA SER A 154 8.93 -13.45 -1.76
C SER A 154 9.75 -13.16 -0.50
N THR A 155 9.86 -11.91 -0.06
CA THR A 155 10.60 -11.57 1.16
C THR A 155 9.96 -12.20 2.40
N LEU A 156 8.63 -12.16 2.52
CA LEU A 156 7.90 -12.75 3.64
C LEU A 156 7.98 -14.28 3.64
N GLU A 157 7.83 -14.93 2.48
CA GLU A 157 7.92 -16.40 2.37
C GLU A 157 9.38 -16.90 2.53
N ASP A 158 10.35 -16.23 1.90
CA ASP A 158 11.72 -16.74 1.79
C ASP A 158 12.65 -16.27 2.91
N LYS A 159 12.50 -15.05 3.44
CA LYS A 159 13.38 -14.51 4.51
C LYS A 159 12.70 -14.54 5.87
N VAL A 160 11.51 -13.98 5.97
CA VAL A 160 10.77 -13.86 7.25
C VAL A 160 10.13 -15.19 7.66
N LYS A 161 9.85 -16.08 6.69
CA LYS A 161 9.27 -17.42 6.88
C LYS A 161 7.82 -17.43 7.33
N VAL A 162 7.03 -16.46 6.88
CA VAL A 162 5.57 -16.44 7.09
C VAL A 162 4.90 -17.50 6.20
N ASP A 163 3.87 -18.18 6.70
CA ASP A 163 3.11 -19.18 5.95
C ASP A 163 2.58 -18.61 4.61
N PRO A 164 2.89 -19.26 3.46
CA PRO A 164 2.46 -18.79 2.14
C PRO A 164 0.95 -18.57 2.00
N LYS A 165 0.11 -19.34 2.70
CA LYS A 165 -1.35 -19.16 2.65
C LYS A 165 -1.76 -17.81 3.24
N VAL A 166 -1.10 -17.40 4.32
CA VAL A 166 -1.34 -16.09 4.96
C VAL A 166 -0.79 -14.98 4.07
N VAL A 167 0.44 -15.11 3.59
CA VAL A 167 1.10 -14.09 2.76
C VAL A 167 0.32 -13.84 1.47
N ARG A 168 0.00 -14.90 0.71
CA ARG A 168 -0.67 -14.79 -0.61
C ARG A 168 -2.11 -14.30 -0.51
N PHE A 169 -2.72 -14.38 0.67
CA PHE A 169 -4.03 -13.81 0.93
C PHE A 169 -3.95 -12.37 1.44
N CYS A 170 -3.18 -12.13 2.50
CA CYS A 170 -3.17 -10.83 3.20
C CYS A 170 -2.47 -9.74 2.41
N ILE A 171 -1.34 -10.04 1.75
CA ILE A 171 -0.50 -9.01 1.12
C ILE A 171 -1.18 -8.35 -0.10
N PRO A 172 -1.83 -9.07 -1.02
CA PRO A 172 -2.59 -8.44 -2.10
C PRO A 172 -3.76 -7.58 -1.60
N ILE A 173 -4.45 -8.01 -0.54
CA ILE A 173 -5.52 -7.24 0.08
C ILE A 173 -4.96 -5.97 0.74
N GLY A 174 -3.92 -6.12 1.56
CA GLY A 174 -3.24 -5.04 2.28
C GLY A 174 -2.75 -3.94 1.33
N ALA A 175 -2.10 -4.31 0.23
CA ALA A 175 -1.58 -3.37 -0.76
C ALA A 175 -2.64 -2.46 -1.40
N THR A 176 -3.94 -2.80 -1.25
CA THR A 176 -5.06 -1.99 -1.74
C THR A 176 -5.85 -1.30 -0.63
N ILE A 177 -5.97 -1.91 0.55
CA ILE A 177 -6.87 -1.44 1.63
C ILE A 177 -6.10 -0.78 2.77
N ASN A 178 -4.92 -1.30 3.11
CA ASN A 178 -4.13 -0.89 4.26
C ASN A 178 -3.10 0.17 3.88
N MET A 179 -3.57 1.41 3.74
CA MET A 179 -2.76 2.55 3.33
C MET A 179 -2.51 3.54 4.48
N ASP A 180 -1.86 3.09 5.56
CA ASP A 180 -1.55 3.89 6.77
C ASP A 180 -0.87 5.24 6.45
N GLY A 181 0.16 5.21 5.61
CA GLY A 181 0.91 6.40 5.21
C GLY A 181 0.06 7.38 4.40
N THR A 182 -0.90 6.88 3.62
CA THR A 182 -1.86 7.72 2.88
C THR A 182 -2.82 8.40 3.85
N ALA A 183 -3.40 7.66 4.81
CA ALA A 183 -4.29 8.22 5.82
C ALA A 183 -3.60 9.27 6.68
N LEU A 184 -2.35 9.02 7.11
CA LEU A 184 -1.55 9.98 7.87
C LEU A 184 -1.32 11.27 7.07
N TYR A 185 -0.90 11.13 5.81
CA TYR A 185 -0.67 12.27 4.91
C TYR A 185 -1.94 13.10 4.71
N GLU A 186 -3.07 12.46 4.41
CA GLU A 186 -4.34 13.17 4.17
C GLU A 186 -4.81 13.92 5.41
N ALA A 187 -4.67 13.32 6.59
CA ALA A 187 -5.03 13.96 7.84
C ALA A 187 -4.16 15.20 8.13
N VAL A 188 -2.83 15.07 7.99
CA VAL A 188 -1.89 16.19 8.20
C VAL A 188 -2.12 17.29 7.15
N ALA A 189 -2.37 16.92 5.89
CA ALA A 189 -2.61 17.85 4.81
C ALA A 189 -3.90 18.66 5.02
N ALA A 190 -4.99 18.01 5.45
CA ALA A 190 -6.25 18.70 5.73
C ALA A 190 -6.11 19.69 6.89
N ILE A 191 -5.40 19.29 7.95
CA ILE A 191 -5.10 20.17 9.09
C ILE A 191 -4.23 21.35 8.67
N PHE A 192 -3.20 21.10 7.85
CA PHE A 192 -2.32 22.14 7.32
C PHE A 192 -3.09 23.16 6.49
N ILE A 193 -3.93 22.72 5.56
CA ILE A 193 -4.75 23.60 4.72
C ILE A 193 -5.71 24.43 5.58
N ALA A 194 -6.34 23.83 6.60
CA ALA A 194 -7.18 24.56 7.55
C ALA A 194 -6.40 25.67 8.26
N GLN A 195 -5.16 25.38 8.69
CA GLN A 195 -4.29 26.35 9.35
C GLN A 195 -3.87 27.50 8.42
N VAL A 196 -3.51 27.20 7.17
CA VAL A 196 -3.16 28.22 6.15
C VAL A 196 -4.36 29.13 5.87
N ARG A 197 -5.55 28.57 5.78
CA ARG A 197 -6.81 29.31 5.57
C ARG A 197 -7.36 29.96 6.84
N LYS A 198 -6.70 29.77 7.99
CA LYS A 198 -7.15 30.24 9.32
C LYS A 198 -8.57 29.79 9.67
N VAL A 199 -8.97 28.62 9.19
CA VAL A 199 -10.25 28.00 9.52
C VAL A 199 -10.10 27.32 10.88
N PRO A 200 -10.90 27.67 11.89
CA PRO A 200 -10.84 27.00 13.19
C PRO A 200 -11.27 25.55 13.04
N LEU A 201 -10.41 24.65 13.51
CA LEU A 201 -10.69 23.23 13.69
C LEU A 201 -11.14 23.01 15.13
N ASP A 202 -12.41 22.65 15.28
CA ASP A 202 -12.92 22.11 16.52
C ASP A 202 -12.68 20.59 16.59
N VAL A 203 -12.94 20.00 17.75
CA VAL A 203 -12.77 18.55 17.97
C VAL A 203 -13.61 17.75 16.98
N GLY A 204 -14.81 18.23 16.63
CA GLY A 204 -15.68 17.59 15.65
C GLY A 204 -15.04 17.46 14.27
N LYS A 205 -14.47 18.54 13.73
CA LYS A 205 -13.75 18.49 12.44
C LYS A 205 -12.50 17.61 12.48
N VAL A 206 -11.77 17.59 13.59
CA VAL A 206 -10.58 16.70 13.72
C VAL A 206 -10.99 15.22 13.66
N ILE A 207 -12.07 14.85 14.36
CA ILE A 207 -12.63 13.49 14.29
C ILE A 207 -13.12 13.18 12.87
N ALA A 208 -13.81 14.13 12.23
CA ALA A 208 -14.27 13.98 10.85
C ALA A 208 -13.09 13.71 9.90
N ILE A 209 -12.03 14.53 9.95
CA ILE A 209 -10.80 14.34 9.17
C ILE A 209 -10.24 12.93 9.38
N SER A 210 -10.10 12.50 10.64
CA SER A 210 -9.55 11.19 10.97
C SER A 210 -10.37 10.06 10.34
N VAL A 211 -11.69 10.06 10.51
CA VAL A 211 -12.57 9.01 9.98
C VAL A 211 -12.57 9.04 8.44
N THR A 212 -12.65 10.22 7.85
CA THR A 212 -12.69 10.36 6.39
C THR A 212 -11.37 9.99 5.74
N ALA A 213 -10.22 10.33 6.34
CA ALA A 213 -8.91 9.94 5.83
C ALA A 213 -8.73 8.41 5.87
N THR A 214 -9.14 7.75 6.96
CA THR A 214 -9.11 6.28 7.03
C THR A 214 -10.07 5.63 6.02
N ALA A 215 -11.25 6.20 5.80
CA ALA A 215 -12.18 5.68 4.81
C ALA A 215 -11.68 5.91 3.37
N ALA A 216 -11.10 7.09 3.10
CA ALA A 216 -10.59 7.47 1.80
C ALA A 216 -9.34 6.66 1.42
N SER A 217 -8.47 6.35 2.39
CA SER A 217 -7.29 5.51 2.16
C SER A 217 -7.63 4.08 1.71
N ILE A 218 -8.80 3.56 2.10
CA ILE A 218 -9.35 2.29 1.59
C ILE A 218 -9.92 2.48 0.17
N GLY A 219 -10.62 3.60 -0.05
CA GLY A 219 -11.27 3.95 -1.32
C GLY A 219 -10.30 4.31 -2.46
N ALA A 220 -9.00 4.44 -2.19
CA ALA A 220 -7.96 4.67 -3.19
C ALA A 220 -7.76 3.48 -4.15
N ALA A 221 -8.21 2.28 -3.76
CA ALA A 221 -8.04 1.07 -4.54
C ALA A 221 -8.75 1.15 -5.91
N GLY A 222 -7.95 1.21 -6.99
CA GLY A 222 -8.46 1.09 -8.37
C GLY A 222 -8.70 2.40 -9.11
N ILE A 223 -8.34 3.56 -8.54
CA ILE A 223 -8.41 4.86 -9.21
C ILE A 223 -7.01 5.28 -9.67
N PRO A 224 -6.76 5.55 -10.97
CA PRO A 224 -5.51 6.17 -11.42
C PRO A 224 -5.32 7.52 -10.70
N GLN A 225 -4.12 7.77 -10.16
CA GLN A 225 -3.83 9.00 -9.41
C GLN A 225 -4.70 9.19 -8.14
N ALA A 226 -5.07 8.08 -7.48
CA ALA A 226 -5.99 8.05 -6.34
C ALA A 226 -5.72 9.08 -5.24
N GLY A 227 -4.45 9.36 -4.92
CA GLY A 227 -4.07 10.26 -3.82
C GLY A 227 -4.61 11.69 -3.94
N LEU A 228 -4.83 12.21 -5.15
CA LEU A 228 -5.46 13.52 -5.32
C LEU A 228 -6.98 13.44 -5.09
N VAL A 229 -7.63 12.38 -5.59
CA VAL A 229 -9.08 12.19 -5.49
C VAL A 229 -9.51 11.95 -4.04
N THR A 230 -8.74 11.15 -3.29
CA THR A 230 -9.00 10.87 -1.88
C THR A 230 -8.78 12.11 -1.02
N MET A 231 -7.76 12.91 -1.34
CA MET A 231 -7.53 14.19 -0.65
C MET A 231 -8.70 15.18 -0.84
N VAL A 232 -9.31 15.24 -2.03
CA VAL A 232 -10.53 16.03 -2.27
C VAL A 232 -11.67 15.58 -1.36
N MET A 233 -11.85 14.27 -1.17
CA MET A 233 -12.87 13.70 -0.29
C MET A 233 -12.69 14.17 1.16
N VAL A 234 -11.46 14.12 1.68
CA VAL A 234 -11.14 14.53 3.05
C VAL A 234 -11.34 16.03 3.24
N LEU A 235 -10.92 16.87 2.29
CA LEU A 235 -11.13 18.32 2.38
C LEU A 235 -12.61 18.70 2.35
N ASN A 236 -13.39 18.06 1.48
CA ASN A 236 -14.83 18.29 1.39
C ASN A 236 -15.56 17.92 2.68
N ALA A 237 -15.12 16.88 3.39
CA ALA A 237 -15.72 16.45 4.66
C ALA A 237 -15.68 17.52 5.76
N VAL A 238 -14.72 18.45 5.68
CA VAL A 238 -14.58 19.58 6.62
C VAL A 238 -14.85 20.94 5.98
N GLY A 239 -15.36 20.96 4.74
CA GLY A 239 -15.74 22.17 4.02
C GLY A 239 -14.56 23.03 3.57
N LEU A 240 -13.40 22.42 3.30
CA LEU A 240 -12.23 23.10 2.74
C LEU A 240 -12.21 22.99 1.21
N PRO A 241 -11.78 24.03 0.49
CA PRO A 241 -11.73 24.02 -0.97
C PRO A 241 -10.65 23.07 -1.50
N ALA A 242 -11.00 22.25 -2.48
CA ALA A 242 -10.10 21.28 -3.11
C ALA A 242 -8.94 21.91 -3.88
N ASP A 243 -9.07 23.16 -4.33
CA ASP A 243 -8.03 23.87 -5.09
C ASP A 243 -6.73 24.04 -4.28
N ASP A 244 -6.80 23.96 -2.95
CA ASP A 244 -5.66 24.07 -2.04
C ASP A 244 -4.72 22.86 -2.08
N ILE A 245 -5.10 21.76 -2.74
CA ILE A 245 -4.21 20.60 -2.95
C ILE A 245 -2.97 21.01 -3.77
N THR A 246 -3.09 22.04 -4.61
CA THR A 246 -1.95 22.59 -5.37
C THR A 246 -0.83 23.12 -4.48
N LEU A 247 -1.13 23.48 -3.22
CA LEU A 247 -0.12 23.94 -2.25
C LEU A 247 0.82 22.83 -1.78
N ILE A 248 0.35 21.58 -1.79
CA ILE A 248 1.07 20.43 -1.25
C ILE A 248 1.61 19.49 -2.34
N ILE A 249 1.07 19.56 -3.56
CA ILE A 249 1.47 18.70 -4.68
C ILE A 249 2.98 18.83 -5.03
N VAL A 250 3.56 20.01 -4.77
CA VAL A 250 4.99 20.31 -5.04
C VAL A 250 5.92 19.43 -4.21
N VAL A 251 5.50 19.00 -3.01
CA VAL A 251 6.30 18.10 -2.15
C VAL A 251 5.82 16.66 -2.18
N ASP A 252 4.68 16.40 -2.82
CA ASP A 252 4.04 15.08 -2.82
C ASP A 252 4.90 14.02 -3.50
N TRP A 253 5.57 14.38 -4.59
CA TRP A 253 6.48 13.47 -5.30
C TRP A 253 7.50 12.84 -4.36
N PHE A 254 7.99 13.57 -3.34
CA PHE A 254 8.95 13.10 -2.34
C PHE A 254 8.27 12.30 -1.22
N LEU A 255 7.19 12.85 -0.65
CA LEU A 255 6.49 12.25 0.49
C LEU A 255 5.84 10.91 0.13
N ASP A 256 5.34 10.76 -1.10
CA ASP A 256 4.72 9.53 -1.60
C ASP A 256 5.59 8.28 -1.48
N ARG A 257 6.91 8.44 -1.63
CA ARG A 257 7.86 7.33 -1.47
C ARG A 257 7.90 6.80 -0.04
N PHE A 258 7.89 7.70 0.94
CA PHE A 258 7.83 7.30 2.35
C PHE A 258 6.47 6.69 2.68
N ARG A 259 5.37 7.27 2.18
CA ARG A 259 4.01 6.72 2.36
C ARG A 259 3.93 5.29 1.86
N THR A 260 4.40 5.05 0.64
CA THR A 260 4.43 3.72 0.02
C THR A 260 5.25 2.74 0.84
N ALA A 261 6.46 3.14 1.27
CA ALA A 261 7.32 2.29 2.09
C ALA A 261 6.67 1.90 3.42
N ILE A 262 5.98 2.83 4.09
CA ILE A 262 5.26 2.57 5.34
C ILE A 262 4.03 1.68 5.11
N ASN A 263 3.28 1.87 4.03
CA ASN A 263 2.15 1.01 3.69
C ASN A 263 2.59 -0.45 3.52
N VAL A 264 3.64 -0.68 2.73
CA VAL A 264 4.20 -2.02 2.52
C VAL A 264 4.73 -2.65 3.82
N LEU A 265 5.34 -1.84 4.69
CA LEU A 265 5.78 -2.31 6.01
C LEU A 265 4.59 -2.69 6.90
N GLY A 266 3.52 -1.89 6.89
CA GLY A 266 2.28 -2.16 7.61
C GLY A 266 1.65 -3.48 7.18
N ASP A 267 1.56 -3.72 5.87
CA ASP A 267 1.05 -4.98 5.28
C ASP A 267 1.86 -6.19 5.77
N ALA A 268 3.18 -6.07 5.77
CA ALA A 268 4.09 -7.13 6.21
C ALA A 268 3.94 -7.43 7.71
N VAL A 269 3.83 -6.41 8.56
CA VAL A 269 3.54 -6.59 10.00
C VAL A 269 2.17 -7.23 10.19
N GLY A 270 1.16 -6.77 9.46
CA GLY A 270 -0.19 -7.33 9.50
C GLY A 270 -0.21 -8.82 9.15
N ALA A 271 0.51 -9.24 8.11
CA ALA A 271 0.63 -10.65 7.74
C ALA A 271 1.27 -11.50 8.85
N CYS A 272 2.32 -11.00 9.51
CA CYS A 272 2.95 -11.69 10.64
C CYS A 272 1.99 -11.81 11.85
N VAL A 273 1.25 -10.75 12.15
CA VAL A 273 0.25 -10.74 13.22
C VAL A 273 -0.86 -11.76 12.93
N VAL A 274 -1.38 -11.79 11.71
CA VAL A 274 -2.41 -12.75 11.29
C VAL A 274 -1.89 -14.18 11.41
N GLU A 275 -0.69 -14.46 10.92
CA GLU A 275 -0.06 -15.78 11.07
C GLU A 275 0.00 -16.21 12.54
N ARG A 276 0.48 -15.33 13.42
CA ARG A 276 0.60 -15.62 14.85
C ARG A 276 -0.74 -15.93 15.51
N LEU A 277 -1.80 -15.22 15.11
CA LEU A 277 -3.15 -15.45 15.62
C LEU A 277 -3.81 -16.70 15.02
N SER A 278 -3.40 -17.11 13.82
CA SER A 278 -3.97 -18.24 13.08
C SER A 278 -3.20 -19.55 13.21
N LEU A 279 -2.15 -19.64 14.04
CA LEU A 279 -1.32 -20.85 14.19
C LEU A 279 -2.13 -22.15 14.35
N ARG A 280 -3.19 -22.12 15.18
CA ARG A 280 -4.05 -23.29 15.41
C ARG A 280 -4.81 -23.76 14.18
N ASP A 281 -5.15 -22.85 13.28
CA ASP A 281 -5.86 -23.17 12.04
C ASP A 281 -4.88 -23.62 10.95
N LEU A 282 -3.65 -23.13 10.98
CA LEU A 282 -2.56 -23.58 10.10
C LEU A 282 -2.07 -25.00 10.45
N GLU A 283 -2.08 -25.36 11.74
CA GLU A 283 -1.69 -26.69 12.23
C GLU A 283 -2.73 -27.80 11.97
N LYS A 284 -3.98 -27.47 11.61
CA LYS A 284 -5.00 -28.48 11.34
C LYS A 284 -4.64 -29.29 10.07
N PRO A 285 -4.48 -30.63 10.18
CA PRO A 285 -4.18 -31.49 9.04
C PRO A 285 -5.44 -31.66 8.20
N GLY A 286 -5.67 -30.75 7.26
CA GLY A 286 -6.85 -30.80 6.38
C GLY A 286 -6.80 -29.95 5.12
N LEU A 287 -5.79 -29.08 4.96
CA LEU A 287 -5.59 -28.26 3.77
C LEU A 287 -4.16 -28.48 3.24
N GLY A 288 -3.96 -29.62 2.55
CA GLY A 288 -2.78 -29.89 1.72
C GLY A 288 -1.44 -29.96 2.45
N SER A 289 -1.29 -30.88 3.40
CA SER A 289 0.03 -31.29 3.88
C SER A 289 0.56 -32.42 2.99
N ASP A 290 1.17 -32.06 1.87
CA ASP A 290 2.17 -32.94 1.26
C ASP A 290 3.35 -32.10 0.79
N SER A 291 4.53 -32.48 1.27
CA SER A 291 5.84 -31.87 1.07
C SER A 291 6.13 -30.56 1.83
N ARG A 292 6.50 -30.70 3.12
CA ARG A 292 7.76 -30.11 3.61
C ARG A 292 8.15 -30.68 4.98
N GLY A 293 9.30 -31.35 4.99
CA GLY A 293 9.92 -31.88 6.20
C GLY A 293 10.27 -30.77 7.19
N SER A 294 10.16 -31.15 8.47
CA SER A 294 10.77 -30.54 9.64
C SER A 294 11.83 -29.49 9.29
N LYS A 295 11.41 -28.22 9.29
CA LYS A 295 12.33 -27.09 9.34
C LYS A 295 11.84 -26.20 10.45
N ASP A 296 12.74 -25.98 11.40
CA ASP A 296 12.61 -25.13 12.57
C ASP A 296 11.76 -23.91 12.25
N THR A 297 10.49 -23.98 12.65
CA THR A 297 9.64 -22.82 12.80
C THR A 297 10.41 -21.88 13.70
N VAL A 298 10.47 -20.59 13.36
CA VAL A 298 11.10 -19.53 14.18
C VAL A 298 10.36 -19.31 15.52
N ILE A 299 9.62 -20.32 15.98
CA ILE A 299 8.76 -20.34 17.16
C ILE A 299 9.32 -21.27 18.26
N THR A 300 10.43 -22.00 18.02
CA THR A 300 10.98 -22.97 18.98
C THR A 300 12.42 -22.75 19.47
N SER A 301 13.00 -21.56 19.33
CA SER A 301 14.16 -21.18 20.15
C SER A 301 13.75 -20.18 21.23
N MET A 302 13.34 -20.75 22.37
CA MET A 302 13.24 -20.23 23.74
C MET A 302 13.24 -18.71 23.97
#